data_AF-A0A1G3LYT6-F1
#
_entry.id   AF-A0A1G3LYT6-F1
#
_cell.length_a   1.000
_cell.length_b   1.000
_cell.length_c   1.000
_cell.angle_alpha   90.00
_cell.angle_beta   90.00
_cell.angle_gamma   90.00
#
_symmetry.space_group_name_H-M   'P 1'
#
loop_
_entity.id
_entity.type
_entity.pdbx_description
1 polymer ?
#
loop_
_entity_poly.entity_id
_entity_poly.type
_entity_poly.pdbx_seq_one_letter_code
_entity_poly.pdbx_strand_id
1 'polypeptide(L)'
;MPAVSALALVLAALGTALLFFALIPGVGAFGVRWQWRLFRRRMLEASLAPFLRYSDLGGAEGRHGDFRVFGELEAIQGRDRIWINTGQFTVEADLEGVRLYLLPSLSGGGLPEPLPDEEPAVAPWSRVFSLPSGMRLFMGGSLFLEEGRGVFRSSPGTPLLLVFYDGERESILKRAIWGGRKRNEYWNPFTLPSLLTGFLCLALLAYLSLRSSQAGLPGLAVLSLAAAPAAPFLPPGVALYYLYRWFWKMARRLRAERDLLRLPLRYFPEAGGGERTALLPTGERYLMCREGALEVQGEPETRQCSRHPDAGESWLFGAVEESEGRRTLRRPADPMAELLRIPGEPAALAALCERTARWYELAAAACFATGLGINLFVVLLLLARLLG
;
A
#
# COMPACT_ATOMS: atom_id res chain seq x y z
N MET A 1 28.66 44.21 10.82
CA MET A 1 28.26 42.79 10.64
C MET A 1 29.24 42.15 9.66
N PRO A 2 29.81 40.97 9.94
CA PRO A 2 30.70 40.32 8.98
C PRO A 2 29.94 40.07 7.67
N ALA A 3 30.56 40.42 6.54
CA ALA A 3 29.98 40.14 5.23
C ALA A 3 29.84 38.62 5.09
N VAL A 4 28.60 38.13 5.10
CA VAL A 4 28.33 36.72 4.77
C VAL A 4 28.79 36.51 3.34
N SER A 5 29.71 35.57 3.12
CA SER A 5 30.24 35.31 1.78
C SER A 5 29.13 34.80 0.86
N ALA A 6 29.19 35.17 -0.42
CA ALA A 6 28.25 34.69 -1.43
C ALA A 6 28.11 33.15 -1.44
N LEU A 7 29.21 32.44 -1.20
CA LEU A 7 29.23 30.99 -1.09
C LEU A 7 28.41 30.49 0.11
N ALA A 8 28.56 31.09 1.29
CA ALA A 8 27.81 30.71 2.48
C ALA A 8 26.30 30.89 2.26
N LEU A 9 25.91 31.94 1.54
CA LEU A 9 24.52 32.22 1.20
C LEU A 9 23.93 31.17 0.25
N VAL A 10 24.67 30.78 -0.80
CA VAL A 10 24.25 29.73 -1.73
C VAL A 10 24.15 28.38 -1.02
N LEU A 11 25.11 28.04 -0.15
CA LEU A 11 25.07 26.81 0.63
C LEU A 11 23.88 26.78 1.60
N ALA A 12 23.57 27.90 2.26
CA ALA A 12 22.40 28.02 3.12
C ALA A 12 21.09 27.83 2.33
N ALA A 13 21.00 28.42 1.13
CA ALA A 13 19.84 28.25 0.25
C ALA A 13 19.70 26.79 -0.23
N LEU A 14 20.79 26.15 -0.66
CA LEU A 14 20.78 24.74 -1.05
C LEU A 14 20.39 23.83 0.11
N GLY A 15 20.93 24.07 1.32
CA GLY A 15 20.57 23.34 2.53
C GLY A 15 19.09 23.52 2.89
N THR A 16 18.57 24.74 2.77
CA THR A 16 17.15 25.05 2.99
C THR A 16 16.27 24.32 1.98
N ALA A 17 16.60 24.40 0.68
CA ALA A 17 15.87 23.71 -0.37
C ALA A 17 15.90 22.18 -0.17
N LEU A 18 17.06 21.60 0.14
CA LEU A 18 17.20 20.18 0.42
C LEU A 18 16.35 19.75 1.62
N LEU A 19 16.39 20.50 2.72
CA LEU A 19 15.63 20.19 3.93
C LEU A 19 14.12 20.23 3.68
N PHE A 20 13.62 21.34 3.13
CA PHE A 20 12.20 21.60 3.03
C PHE A 20 11.54 21.01 1.79
N PHE A 21 12.26 20.85 0.67
CA PHE A 21 11.68 20.32 -0.57
C PHE A 21 12.00 18.84 -0.80
N ALA A 22 13.00 18.27 -0.10
CA ALA A 22 13.34 16.85 -0.27
C ALA A 22 13.30 16.05 1.04
N LEU A 23 14.00 16.47 2.09
CA LEU A 23 14.16 15.65 3.30
C LEU A 23 12.85 15.51 4.09
N ILE A 24 12.19 16.62 4.45
CA ILE A 24 10.95 16.57 5.24
C ILE A 24 9.82 15.84 4.45
N PRO A 25 9.51 16.20 3.18
CA PRO A 25 8.55 15.43 2.40
C PRO A 25 8.97 13.98 2.18
N GLY A 26 10.27 13.72 2.02
CA GLY A 26 10.86 12.39 1.85
C GLY A 26 10.64 11.50 3.06
N VAL A 27 10.90 12.01 4.28
CA VAL A 27 10.59 11.31 5.54
C VAL A 27 9.10 10.98 5.61
N GLY A 28 8.23 11.92 5.25
CA GLY A 28 6.79 11.69 5.13
C GLY A 28 6.44 10.58 4.14
N ALA A 29 7.10 10.55 2.98
CA ALA A 29 6.92 9.54 1.95
C ALA A 29 7.34 8.14 2.44
N PHE A 30 8.46 8.04 3.17
CA PHE A 30 8.88 6.80 3.82
C PHE A 30 7.88 6.34 4.89
N GLY A 31 7.35 7.25 5.70
CA GLY A 31 6.32 6.94 6.69
C GLY A 31 5.03 6.38 6.07
N VAL A 32 4.53 7.01 4.99
CA VAL A 32 3.38 6.51 4.23
C VAL A 32 3.68 5.14 3.60
N ARG A 33 4.88 4.97 3.04
CA ARG A 33 5.29 3.68 2.44
C ARG A 33 5.39 2.58 3.49
N TRP A 34 5.91 2.89 4.68
CA TRP A 34 5.96 1.97 5.81
C TRP A 34 4.56 1.56 6.27
N GLN A 35 3.65 2.52 6.46
CA GLN A 35 2.27 2.26 6.85
C GLN A 35 1.58 1.28 5.88
N TRP A 36 1.73 1.49 4.57
CA TRP A 36 1.15 0.60 3.57
C TRP A 36 1.82 -0.78 3.51
N ARG A 37 3.13 -0.86 3.76
CA ARG A 37 3.83 -2.15 3.92
C ARG A 37 3.32 -2.91 5.14
N LEU A 38 3.14 -2.23 6.27
CA LEU A 38 2.58 -2.81 7.49
C LEU A 38 1.15 -3.31 7.23
N PHE A 39 0.30 -2.51 6.61
CA PHE A 39 -1.06 -2.92 6.23
C PHE A 39 -1.06 -4.21 5.39
N ARG A 40 -0.32 -4.25 4.28
CA ARG A 40 -0.26 -5.46 3.43
C ARG A 40 0.33 -6.66 4.16
N ARG A 41 1.34 -6.46 5.01
CA ARG A 41 1.91 -7.52 5.86
C ARG A 41 0.86 -8.06 6.82
N ARG A 42 0.13 -7.20 7.53
CA ARG A 42 -0.94 -7.60 8.47
C ARG A 42 -2.09 -8.29 7.74
N MET A 43 -2.46 -7.85 6.54
CA MET A 43 -3.44 -8.56 5.70
C MET A 43 -2.99 -9.99 5.40
N LEU A 44 -1.71 -10.19 5.03
CA LEU A 44 -1.18 -11.53 4.77
C LEU A 44 -1.13 -12.39 6.03
N GLU A 45 -0.64 -11.86 7.15
CA GLU A 45 -0.61 -12.58 8.43
C GLU A 45 -2.01 -12.97 8.90
N ALA A 46 -2.97 -12.02 8.87
CA ALA A 46 -4.36 -12.28 9.21
C ALA A 46 -5.03 -13.27 8.24
N SER A 47 -4.62 -13.32 6.96
CA SER A 47 -5.13 -14.30 5.99
C SER A 47 -4.66 -15.74 6.24
N LEU A 48 -3.71 -15.94 7.15
CA LEU A 48 -3.21 -17.26 7.55
C LEU A 48 -3.68 -17.67 8.95
N ALA A 49 -4.21 -16.73 9.73
CA ALA A 49 -4.73 -16.99 11.06
C ALA A 49 -5.98 -17.89 11.04
N PRO A 50 -6.21 -18.71 12.08
CA PRO A 50 -7.43 -19.49 12.24
C PRO A 50 -8.67 -18.60 12.31
N PHE A 51 -9.79 -19.13 11.81
CA PHE A 51 -11.09 -18.54 12.06
C PHE A 51 -11.43 -18.66 13.54
N LEU A 52 -11.93 -17.58 14.12
CA LEU A 52 -12.48 -17.64 15.46
C LEU A 52 -13.73 -18.53 15.47
N ARG A 53 -13.76 -19.50 16.37
CA ARG A 53 -14.92 -20.35 16.64
C ARG A 53 -15.42 -20.09 18.05
N TYR A 54 -16.69 -20.43 18.30
CA TYR A 54 -17.27 -20.32 19.64
C TYR A 54 -16.50 -21.14 20.69
N SER A 55 -15.95 -22.30 20.29
CA SER A 55 -15.11 -23.13 21.16
C SER A 55 -13.85 -22.41 21.67
N ASP A 56 -13.36 -21.43 20.91
CA ASP A 56 -12.14 -20.68 21.24
C ASP A 56 -12.43 -19.54 22.23
N LEU A 57 -13.70 -19.27 22.54
CA LEU A 57 -14.13 -18.32 23.57
C LEU A 57 -14.26 -18.96 24.95
N GLY A 58 -14.01 -20.26 25.07
CA GLY A 58 -13.96 -20.97 26.35
C GLY A 58 -12.54 -21.00 26.91
N GLY A 59 -12.40 -20.89 28.23
CA GLY A 59 -11.12 -21.13 28.90
C GLY A 59 -10.80 -20.09 29.98
N ALA A 60 -9.51 -20.00 30.31
CA ALA A 60 -9.00 -19.04 31.28
C ALA A 60 -8.92 -17.63 30.68
N GLU A 61 -9.01 -16.63 31.54
CA GLU A 61 -8.79 -15.22 31.20
C GLU A 61 -7.38 -14.98 30.62
N GLY A 62 -7.24 -13.97 29.75
CA GLY A 62 -5.96 -13.58 29.17
C GLY A 62 -5.85 -13.84 27.66
N ARG A 63 -4.63 -13.96 27.13
CA ARG A 63 -4.40 -14.08 25.68
C ARG A 63 -4.62 -15.51 25.18
N HIS A 64 -5.46 -15.67 24.16
CA HIS A 64 -5.79 -16.98 23.55
C HIS A 64 -5.06 -17.27 22.24
N GLY A 65 -4.58 -16.22 21.55
CA GLY A 65 -3.86 -16.39 20.29
C GLY A 65 -4.24 -15.32 19.28
N ASP A 66 -3.84 -15.53 18.02
CA ASP A 66 -4.18 -14.65 16.91
C ASP A 66 -5.24 -15.32 16.03
N PHE A 67 -6.33 -14.60 15.77
CA PHE A 67 -7.48 -15.09 15.04
C PHE A 67 -7.92 -14.08 13.99
N ARG A 68 -8.77 -14.55 13.07
CA ARG A 68 -9.48 -13.69 12.12
C ARG A 68 -10.98 -13.91 12.18
N VAL A 69 -11.71 -12.85 11.86
CA VAL A 69 -13.17 -12.81 11.92
C VAL A 69 -13.71 -12.06 10.70
N PHE A 70 -14.81 -12.59 10.15
CA PHE A 70 -15.73 -11.82 9.32
C PHE A 70 -16.99 -11.57 10.12
N GLY A 71 -17.49 -10.35 10.07
CA GLY A 71 -18.71 -10.00 10.78
C GLY A 71 -19.28 -8.68 10.32
N GLU A 72 -20.28 -8.23 11.06
CA GLU A 72 -20.94 -6.95 10.86
C GLU A 72 -20.81 -6.13 12.13
N LEU A 73 -20.60 -4.82 11.95
CA LEU A 73 -20.60 -3.88 13.07
C LEU A 73 -22.00 -3.85 13.68
N GLU A 74 -22.11 -4.24 14.95
CA GLU A 74 -23.38 -4.26 15.67
C GLU A 74 -23.60 -2.92 16.37
N ALA A 75 -22.66 -2.54 17.24
CA ALA A 75 -22.74 -1.33 18.04
C ALA A 75 -21.35 -0.78 18.38
N ILE A 76 -21.30 0.51 18.76
CA ILE A 76 -20.14 1.15 19.38
C ILE A 76 -20.42 1.23 20.88
N GLN A 77 -19.47 0.79 21.70
CA GLN A 77 -19.57 0.82 23.15
C GLN A 77 -18.48 1.73 23.73
N GLY A 78 -18.91 2.75 24.49
CA GLY A 78 -17.98 3.71 25.08
C GLY A 78 -17.20 4.50 24.02
N ARG A 79 -15.90 4.70 24.25
CA ARG A 79 -15.04 5.51 23.37
C ARG A 79 -14.30 4.69 22.33
N ASP A 80 -13.77 3.53 22.73
CA ASP A 80 -12.80 2.78 21.92
C ASP A 80 -13.20 1.31 21.71
N ARG A 81 -14.41 0.89 22.08
CA ARG A 81 -14.88 -0.49 21.85
C ARG A 81 -15.97 -0.57 20.80
N ILE A 82 -15.92 -1.63 19.98
CA ILE A 82 -16.97 -1.99 19.04
C ILE A 82 -17.41 -3.43 19.24
N TRP A 83 -18.69 -3.70 18.98
CA TRP A 83 -19.30 -5.02 19.00
C TRP A 83 -19.46 -5.52 17.58
N ILE A 84 -19.08 -6.77 17.36
CA ILE A 84 -19.02 -7.39 16.05
C ILE A 84 -19.80 -8.68 16.10
N ASN A 85 -20.88 -8.73 15.33
CA ASN A 85 -21.66 -9.93 15.14
C ASN A 85 -21.03 -10.78 14.03
N THR A 86 -20.62 -12.00 14.36
CA THR A 86 -20.06 -12.96 13.38
C THR A 86 -21.15 -13.73 12.62
N GLY A 87 -22.42 -13.55 12.98
CA GLY A 87 -23.57 -14.33 12.55
C GLY A 87 -23.88 -15.52 13.47
N GLN A 88 -22.92 -15.93 14.30
CA GLN A 88 -23.10 -17.03 15.27
C GLN A 88 -22.98 -16.54 16.72
N PHE A 89 -22.08 -15.60 16.97
CA PHE A 89 -21.81 -15.02 18.28
C PHE A 89 -21.23 -13.61 18.12
N THR A 90 -21.22 -12.84 19.20
CA THR A 90 -20.68 -11.48 19.22
C THR A 90 -19.32 -11.46 19.90
N VAL A 91 -18.41 -10.66 19.36
CA VAL A 91 -17.09 -10.36 19.95
C VAL A 91 -16.86 -8.87 20.01
N GLU A 92 -15.98 -8.45 20.91
CA GLU A 92 -15.60 -7.06 21.07
C GLU A 92 -14.25 -6.80 20.41
N ALA A 93 -14.02 -5.54 20.05
CA ALA A 93 -12.71 -5.06 19.61
C ALA A 93 -12.35 -3.76 20.30
N ASP A 94 -11.13 -3.71 20.81
CA ASP A 94 -10.51 -2.51 21.33
C ASP A 94 -9.78 -1.78 20.20
N LEU A 95 -10.24 -0.56 19.92
CA LEU A 95 -9.80 0.28 18.82
C LEU A 95 -8.84 1.38 19.28
N GLU A 96 -8.35 1.35 20.53
CA GLU A 96 -7.36 2.30 21.00
C GLU A 96 -6.11 2.29 20.08
N GLY A 97 -5.82 3.45 19.48
CA GLY A 97 -4.70 3.61 18.54
C GLY A 97 -4.86 2.88 17.20
N VAL A 98 -6.01 2.27 16.92
CA VAL A 98 -6.25 1.48 15.70
C VAL A 98 -6.60 2.39 14.52
N ARG A 99 -6.18 1.96 13.31
CA ARG A 99 -6.56 2.59 12.05
C ARG A 99 -7.61 1.74 11.34
N LEU A 100 -8.66 2.40 10.89
CA LEU A 100 -9.68 1.79 10.06
C LEU A 100 -9.27 1.89 8.60
N TYR A 101 -9.45 0.80 7.86
CA TYR A 101 -9.24 0.74 6.42
C TYR A 101 -10.57 0.46 5.73
N LEU A 102 -10.97 1.29 4.77
CA LEU A 102 -12.14 1.06 3.94
C LEU A 102 -11.69 0.72 2.53
N LEU A 103 -12.01 -0.48 2.07
CA LEU A 103 -11.69 -0.92 0.71
C LEU A 103 -12.60 -0.24 -0.31
N PRO A 104 -12.08 0.16 -1.49
CA PRO A 104 -12.92 0.66 -2.56
C PRO A 104 -13.92 -0.42 -3.00
N SER A 105 -15.15 0.01 -3.27
CA SER A 105 -16.20 -0.87 -3.81
C SER A 105 -15.79 -1.34 -5.22
N LEU A 106 -16.09 -2.59 -5.55
CA LEU A 106 -16.00 -3.05 -6.94
C LEU A 106 -17.18 -2.45 -7.70
N SER A 107 -16.95 -1.99 -8.93
CA SER A 107 -18.07 -1.56 -9.75
C SER A 107 -18.88 -2.82 -10.09
N GLY A 108 -20.20 -2.70 -10.14
CA GLY A 108 -21.07 -3.86 -10.40
C GLY A 108 -21.07 -4.19 -11.88
N GLY A 109 -20.13 -5.01 -12.34
CA GLY A 109 -20.06 -5.48 -13.72
C GLY A 109 -19.55 -6.92 -13.81
N GLY A 110 -20.37 -7.83 -14.34
CA GLY A 110 -20.13 -9.29 -14.40
C GLY A 110 -19.04 -9.78 -15.36
N LEU A 111 -17.96 -9.01 -15.53
CA LEU A 111 -16.73 -9.46 -16.20
C LEU A 111 -15.59 -9.44 -15.16
N PRO A 112 -14.40 -9.99 -15.44
CA PRO A 112 -13.23 -9.77 -14.59
C PRO A 112 -12.91 -8.27 -14.61
N GLU A 113 -13.51 -7.51 -13.69
CA GLU A 113 -13.30 -6.08 -13.63
C GLU A 113 -11.85 -5.81 -13.24
N PRO A 114 -11.18 -4.84 -13.90
CA PRO A 114 -9.87 -4.42 -13.47
C PRO A 114 -9.96 -3.93 -12.03
N LEU A 115 -9.08 -4.45 -11.17
CA LEU A 115 -9.02 -4.01 -9.77
C LEU A 115 -8.90 -2.48 -9.71
N PRO A 116 -9.68 -1.81 -8.83
CA PRO A 116 -9.75 -0.37 -8.81
C PRO A 116 -8.37 0.24 -8.59
N ASP A 117 -8.04 1.31 -9.32
CA ASP A 117 -6.81 2.09 -9.14
C ASP A 117 -6.93 3.06 -7.93
N GLU A 118 -7.91 2.85 -7.06
CA GLU A 118 -8.18 3.63 -5.85
C GLU A 118 -7.45 3.07 -4.64
N GLU A 119 -6.97 3.97 -3.79
CA GLU A 119 -6.36 3.61 -2.51
C GLU A 119 -7.45 3.42 -1.45
N PRO A 120 -7.35 2.42 -0.56
CA PRO A 120 -8.24 2.31 0.58
C PRO A 120 -8.24 3.60 1.38
N ALA A 121 -9.42 4.05 1.80
CA ALA A 121 -9.50 5.17 2.72
C ALA A 121 -8.98 4.72 4.09
N VAL A 122 -8.20 5.58 4.74
CA VAL A 122 -7.60 5.28 6.05
C VAL A 122 -7.88 6.41 7.01
N ALA A 123 -8.43 6.08 8.17
CA ALA A 123 -8.65 7.01 9.27
C ALA A 123 -8.22 6.38 10.60
N PRO A 124 -7.57 7.12 11.51
CA PRO A 124 -7.44 6.68 12.89
C PRO A 124 -8.83 6.64 13.55
N TRP A 125 -9.08 5.64 14.41
CA TRP A 125 -10.33 5.51 15.15
C TRP A 125 -10.73 6.80 15.87
N SER A 126 -9.76 7.50 16.45
CA SER A 126 -9.96 8.77 17.16
C SER A 126 -10.57 9.91 16.33
N ARG A 127 -10.69 9.76 15.00
CA ARG A 127 -11.33 10.72 14.09
C ARG A 127 -12.67 10.24 13.54
N VAL A 128 -13.13 9.06 13.97
CA VAL A 128 -14.39 8.46 13.52
C VAL A 128 -15.45 8.76 14.58
N PHE A 129 -16.45 9.56 14.21
CA PHE A 129 -17.52 9.99 15.12
C PHE A 129 -18.70 9.01 15.13
N SER A 130 -18.96 8.37 14.01
CA SER A 130 -20.09 7.46 13.83
C SER A 130 -19.78 6.45 12.73
N LEU A 131 -20.26 5.22 12.89
CA LEU A 131 -20.29 4.20 11.86
C LEU A 131 -21.70 3.63 11.77
N PRO A 132 -22.24 3.43 10.56
CA PRO A 132 -23.49 2.70 10.37
C PRO A 132 -23.41 1.29 10.94
N SER A 133 -24.45 0.87 11.67
CA SER A 133 -24.64 -0.54 12.03
C SER A 133 -24.87 -1.38 10.76
N GLY A 134 -24.46 -2.65 10.79
CA GLY A 134 -24.52 -3.57 9.65
C GLY A 134 -23.35 -3.45 8.67
N MET A 135 -22.37 -2.57 8.91
CA MET A 135 -21.18 -2.49 8.06
C MET A 135 -20.37 -3.79 8.14
N ARG A 136 -20.13 -4.40 6.98
CA ARG A 136 -19.34 -5.63 6.87
C ARG A 136 -17.86 -5.31 7.10
N LEU A 137 -17.22 -6.14 7.92
CA LEU A 137 -15.83 -5.97 8.28
C LEU A 137 -15.08 -7.30 8.32
N PHE A 138 -13.79 -7.21 8.03
CA PHE A 138 -12.80 -8.23 8.25
C PHE A 138 -11.85 -7.75 9.33
N MET A 139 -11.59 -8.62 10.30
CA MET A 139 -10.70 -8.36 11.42
C MET A 139 -9.65 -9.44 11.52
N GLY A 140 -8.42 -9.04 11.86
CA GLY A 140 -7.35 -9.95 12.27
C GLY A 140 -6.53 -9.36 13.40
N GLY A 141 -6.29 -10.14 14.45
CA GLY A 141 -5.57 -9.64 15.62
C GLY A 141 -5.49 -10.67 16.75
N SER A 142 -4.92 -10.23 17.86
CA SER A 142 -4.82 -11.06 19.07
C SER A 142 -6.15 -11.03 19.83
N LEU A 143 -6.64 -12.21 20.19
CA LEU A 143 -7.82 -12.40 21.03
C LEU A 143 -7.43 -12.51 22.50
N PHE A 144 -8.15 -11.77 23.34
CA PHE A 144 -8.10 -11.86 24.78
C PHE A 144 -9.48 -12.26 25.32
N LEU A 145 -9.51 -13.12 26.32
CA LEU A 145 -10.73 -13.40 27.08
C LEU A 145 -10.76 -12.49 28.31
N GLU A 146 -11.82 -11.71 28.42
CA GLU A 146 -12.09 -10.76 29.51
C GLU A 146 -13.50 -10.94 30.05
N GLU A 147 -13.64 -11.28 31.32
CA GLU A 147 -14.95 -11.46 31.97
C GLU A 147 -15.86 -12.43 31.18
N GLY A 148 -15.26 -13.48 30.61
CA GLY A 148 -15.96 -14.44 29.73
C GLY A 148 -16.31 -13.92 28.32
N ARG A 149 -15.75 -12.79 27.87
CA ARG A 149 -15.95 -12.22 26.54
C ARG A 149 -14.68 -12.19 25.71
N GLY A 150 -14.79 -12.48 24.43
CA GLY A 150 -13.68 -12.35 23.48
C GLY A 150 -13.48 -10.90 23.05
N VAL A 151 -12.32 -10.32 23.37
CA VAL A 151 -11.91 -8.96 23.02
C VAL A 151 -10.67 -8.99 22.14
N PHE A 152 -10.78 -8.50 20.91
CA PHE A 152 -9.64 -8.31 20.02
C PHE A 152 -8.87 -7.04 20.37
N ARG A 153 -7.54 -7.14 20.42
CA ARG A 153 -6.66 -6.01 20.75
C ARG A 153 -5.43 -5.93 19.90
N SER A 154 -4.84 -4.72 19.87
CA SER A 154 -3.48 -4.53 19.40
C SER A 154 -2.50 -5.06 20.43
N SER A 155 -1.58 -5.94 20.01
CA SER A 155 -0.47 -6.41 20.86
C SER A 155 0.87 -5.90 20.32
N PRO A 156 1.93 -5.85 21.14
CA PRO A 156 3.27 -5.53 20.65
C PRO A 156 3.67 -6.47 19.49
N GLY A 157 3.98 -5.88 18.34
CA GLY A 157 4.33 -6.62 17.11
C GLY A 157 3.14 -7.08 16.25
N THR A 158 1.92 -7.12 16.80
CA THR A 158 0.70 -7.54 16.08
C THR A 158 -0.43 -6.51 16.28
N PRO A 159 -0.37 -5.34 15.60
CA PRO A 159 -1.44 -4.35 15.66
C PRO A 159 -2.75 -4.94 15.11
N LEU A 160 -3.87 -4.57 15.72
CA LEU A 160 -5.20 -4.98 15.27
C LEU A 160 -5.45 -4.44 13.85
N LEU A 161 -5.89 -5.33 12.97
CA LEU A 161 -6.29 -5.01 11.60
C LEU A 161 -7.81 -4.99 11.54
N LEU A 162 -8.39 -3.85 11.16
CA LEU A 162 -9.82 -3.71 10.88
C LEU A 162 -10.04 -3.16 9.47
N VAL A 163 -10.75 -3.92 8.65
CA VAL A 163 -11.00 -3.59 7.24
C VAL A 163 -12.49 -3.66 6.94
N PHE A 164 -13.09 -2.52 6.60
CA PHE A 164 -14.45 -2.43 6.07
C PHE A 164 -14.45 -2.69 4.57
N TYR A 165 -15.47 -3.39 4.10
CA TYR A 165 -15.56 -3.77 2.70
C TYR A 165 -17.01 -3.94 2.25
N ASP A 166 -17.24 -3.68 0.96
CA ASP A 166 -18.47 -4.06 0.25
C ASP A 166 -18.20 -5.26 -0.68
N GLY A 167 -19.23 -6.03 -1.01
CA GLY A 167 -19.15 -7.15 -1.96
C GLY A 167 -18.69 -8.48 -1.36
N GLU A 168 -18.13 -9.36 -2.19
CA GLU A 168 -17.72 -10.72 -1.82
C GLU A 168 -16.49 -10.76 -0.91
N ARG A 169 -16.43 -11.75 0.00
CA ARG A 169 -15.33 -11.91 0.98
C ARG A 169 -14.01 -12.25 0.27
N GLU A 170 -14.11 -12.94 -0.84
CA GLU A 170 -13.02 -13.43 -1.69
C GLU A 170 -12.25 -12.30 -2.37
N SER A 171 -12.91 -11.16 -2.55
CA SER A 171 -12.29 -9.99 -3.16
C SER A 171 -11.43 -9.16 -2.19
N ILE A 172 -11.58 -9.34 -0.87
CA ILE A 172 -10.98 -8.49 0.16
C ILE A 172 -9.46 -8.50 0.04
N LEU A 173 -8.86 -9.70 -0.04
CA LEU A 173 -7.42 -9.85 -0.06
C LEU A 173 -6.81 -9.24 -1.32
N LYS A 174 -7.38 -9.54 -2.49
CA LYS A 174 -6.94 -8.96 -3.77
C LYS A 174 -7.00 -7.44 -3.75
N ARG A 175 -8.13 -6.86 -3.32
CA ARG A 175 -8.31 -5.40 -3.22
C ARG A 175 -7.34 -4.76 -2.25
N ALA A 176 -7.15 -5.35 -1.07
CA ALA A 176 -6.22 -4.85 -0.08
C ALA A 176 -4.77 -4.91 -0.56
N ILE A 177 -4.36 -6.01 -1.18
CA ILE A 177 -3.00 -6.21 -1.69
C ILE A 177 -2.74 -5.35 -2.93
N TRP A 178 -3.73 -5.10 -3.79
CA TRP A 178 -3.61 -4.23 -4.97
C TRP A 178 -3.66 -2.74 -4.63
N GLY A 179 -4.72 -2.32 -3.94
CA GLY A 179 -5.00 -0.92 -3.62
C GLY A 179 -4.21 -0.38 -2.45
N GLY A 180 -3.67 -1.24 -1.57
CA GLY A 180 -2.93 -0.85 -0.37
C GLY A 180 -1.56 -0.21 -0.64
N ARG A 181 -1.51 0.81 -1.50
CA ARG A 181 -0.36 1.63 -1.91
C ARG A 181 -0.84 3.05 -2.19
N LYS A 182 -0.09 4.04 -1.72
CA LYS A 182 -0.36 5.44 -2.04
C LYS A 182 -0.21 5.68 -3.54
N ARG A 183 -1.07 6.52 -4.13
CA ARG A 183 -0.90 6.99 -5.53
C ARG A 183 0.36 7.83 -5.71
N ASN A 184 0.64 8.71 -4.75
CA ASN A 184 1.82 9.56 -4.70
C ASN A 184 2.31 9.71 -3.25
N GLU A 185 3.40 9.02 -2.91
CA GLU A 185 4.00 9.03 -1.58
C GLU A 185 4.58 10.41 -1.21
N TYR A 186 5.00 11.21 -2.21
CA TYR A 186 5.50 12.57 -1.99
C TYR A 186 4.40 13.51 -1.50
N TRP A 187 3.13 13.25 -1.83
CA TRP A 187 2.01 14.04 -1.32
C TRP A 187 1.48 13.44 -0.02
N ASN A 188 1.98 13.97 1.10
CA ASN A 188 1.70 13.51 2.45
C ASN A 188 1.45 14.71 3.40
N PRO A 189 1.05 14.48 4.66
CA PRO A 189 0.70 15.56 5.59
C PRO A 189 1.80 16.59 5.82
N PHE A 190 3.07 16.24 5.59
CA PHE A 190 4.21 17.16 5.79
C PHE A 190 4.54 17.97 4.55
N THR A 191 4.11 17.54 3.36
CA THR A 191 4.53 18.14 2.08
C THR A 191 4.12 19.59 1.98
N LEU A 192 2.83 19.90 2.17
CA LEU A 192 2.33 21.27 2.00
C LEU A 192 2.94 22.25 3.01
N PRO A 193 2.94 21.99 4.34
CA PRO A 193 3.62 22.88 5.28
C PRO A 193 5.10 23.07 4.96
N SER A 194 5.80 21.98 4.60
CA SER A 194 7.23 22.02 4.29
C SER A 194 7.54 22.86 3.04
N LEU A 195 6.77 22.70 1.97
CA LEU A 195 6.91 23.52 0.75
C LEU A 195 6.68 25.00 1.03
N LEU A 196 5.66 25.35 1.82
CA LEU A 196 5.34 26.73 2.17
C LEU A 196 6.45 27.36 3.04
N THR A 197 6.90 26.66 4.08
CA THR A 197 7.98 27.16 4.94
C THR A 197 9.28 27.32 4.15
N GLY A 198 9.64 26.32 3.32
CA GLY A 198 10.83 26.40 2.48
C GLY A 198 10.78 27.55 1.48
N PHE A 199 9.64 27.76 0.82
CA PHE A 199 9.41 28.90 -0.06
C PHE A 199 9.63 30.24 0.67
N LEU A 200 9.00 30.41 1.84
CA LEU A 200 9.12 31.66 2.62
C LEU A 200 10.55 31.91 3.10
N CYS A 201 11.24 30.87 3.59
CA CYS A 201 12.65 30.98 4.01
C CYS A 201 13.55 31.37 2.83
N LEU A 202 13.39 30.73 1.67
CA LEU A 202 14.20 31.04 0.48
C LEU A 202 13.86 32.41 -0.10
N ALA A 203 12.59 32.83 -0.09
CA ALA A 203 12.18 34.16 -0.52
C ALA A 203 12.78 35.26 0.37
N LEU A 204 12.79 35.05 1.70
CA LEU A 204 13.44 35.98 2.63
C LEU A 204 14.96 36.02 2.41
N LEU A 205 15.61 34.87 2.25
CA LEU A 205 17.04 34.80 1.93
C LEU A 205 17.33 35.52 0.61
N ALA A 206 16.53 35.30 -0.44
CA ALA A 206 16.67 35.99 -1.71
C ALA A 206 16.52 37.52 -1.55
N TYR A 207 15.51 37.99 -0.81
CA TYR A 207 15.30 39.41 -0.54
C TYR A 207 16.51 40.05 0.17
N LEU A 208 17.01 39.41 1.23
CA LEU A 208 18.18 39.90 1.96
C LEU A 208 19.44 39.89 1.08
N SER A 209 19.57 38.88 0.22
CA SER A 209 20.66 38.78 -0.74
C SER A 209 20.63 39.95 -1.69
N LEU A 210 19.52 40.14 -2.42
CA LEU A 210 19.32 41.17 -3.44
C LEU A 210 19.47 42.60 -2.91
N ARG A 211 19.23 42.82 -1.61
CA ARG A 211 19.42 44.12 -0.97
C ARG A 211 20.90 44.47 -0.71
N SER A 212 21.78 43.47 -0.65
CA SER A 212 23.22 43.68 -0.44
C SER A 212 23.91 44.10 -1.74
N SER A 213 24.92 44.98 -1.69
CA SER A 213 25.64 45.44 -2.90
C SER A 213 26.49 44.35 -3.59
N GLN A 214 26.54 43.14 -3.02
CA GLN A 214 27.24 41.97 -3.58
C GLN A 214 26.28 41.02 -4.34
N ALA A 215 25.04 41.43 -4.57
CA ALA A 215 23.95 40.59 -5.04
C ALA A 215 23.86 40.41 -6.56
N GLY A 216 24.92 39.87 -7.15
CA GLY A 216 24.86 39.37 -8.52
C GLY A 216 24.09 38.03 -8.62
N LEU A 217 24.67 37.10 -9.38
CA LEU A 217 24.14 35.75 -9.61
C LEU A 217 23.69 34.95 -8.36
N PRO A 218 24.33 35.05 -7.17
CA PRO A 218 23.90 34.31 -5.98
C PRO A 218 22.48 34.62 -5.52
N GLY A 219 22.08 35.89 -5.49
CA GLY A 219 20.72 36.29 -5.07
C GLY A 219 19.65 35.76 -6.03
N LEU A 220 19.95 35.78 -7.34
CA LEU A 220 19.09 35.21 -8.39
C LEU A 220 19.00 33.68 -8.30
N ALA A 221 20.09 33.01 -7.93
CA ALA A 221 20.08 31.56 -7.71
C ALA A 221 19.19 31.17 -6.51
N VAL A 222 19.26 31.93 -5.40
CA VAL A 222 18.35 31.71 -4.26
C VAL A 222 16.90 31.98 -4.64
N LEU A 223 16.63 33.03 -5.41
CA LEU A 223 15.29 33.34 -5.89
C LEU A 223 14.76 32.25 -6.84
N SER A 224 15.60 31.70 -7.70
CA SER A 224 15.24 30.55 -8.54
C SER A 224 14.90 29.31 -7.70
N LEU A 225 15.70 29.01 -6.67
CA LEU A 225 15.40 27.92 -5.73
C LEU A 225 14.09 28.17 -4.97
N ALA A 226 13.77 29.40 -4.59
CA ALA A 226 12.49 29.73 -3.97
C ALA A 226 11.32 29.33 -4.89
N ALA A 227 11.47 29.51 -6.21
CA ALA A 227 10.46 29.12 -7.20
C ALA A 227 10.35 27.60 -7.43
N ALA A 228 11.18 26.75 -6.80
CA ALA A 228 11.19 25.31 -7.03
C ALA A 228 9.82 24.60 -6.86
N PRO A 229 8.96 24.94 -5.88
CA PRO A 229 7.64 24.32 -5.77
C PRO A 229 6.72 24.63 -6.97
N ALA A 230 6.93 25.78 -7.63
CA ALA A 230 6.20 26.19 -8.81
C ALA A 230 6.89 25.77 -10.12
N ALA A 231 8.20 25.48 -10.07
CA ALA A 231 8.99 25.17 -11.25
C ALA A 231 8.41 24.02 -12.09
N PRO A 232 7.87 22.90 -11.54
CA PRO A 232 7.27 21.84 -12.36
C PRO A 232 6.12 22.29 -13.28
N PHE A 233 5.50 23.44 -13.02
CA PHE A 233 4.41 23.98 -13.86
C PHE A 233 4.90 24.74 -15.10
N LEU A 234 6.21 24.95 -15.27
CA LEU A 234 6.76 25.52 -16.51
C LEU A 234 6.82 24.45 -17.62
N PRO A 235 6.68 24.83 -18.91
CA PRO A 235 6.38 23.89 -20.00
C PRO A 235 7.30 22.66 -20.12
N PRO A 236 8.65 22.78 -20.03
CA PRO A 236 9.52 21.60 -20.09
C PRO A 236 9.26 20.63 -18.94
N GLY A 237 9.06 21.14 -17.73
CA GLY A 237 8.70 20.34 -16.55
C GLY A 237 7.30 19.75 -16.61
N VAL A 238 6.32 20.42 -17.23
CA VAL A 238 4.97 19.85 -17.41
C VAL A 238 5.05 18.58 -18.27
N ALA A 239 5.76 18.64 -19.40
CA ALA A 239 5.95 17.47 -20.26
C ALA A 239 6.63 16.31 -19.52
N LEU A 240 7.75 16.59 -18.82
CA LEU A 240 8.46 15.59 -18.04
C LEU A 240 7.69 15.11 -16.80
N TYR A 241 6.79 15.92 -16.24
CA TYR A 241 5.90 15.54 -15.17
C TYR A 241 4.87 14.50 -15.61
N TYR A 242 4.30 14.63 -16.82
CA TYR A 242 3.42 13.59 -17.38
C TYR A 242 4.17 12.28 -17.59
N LEU A 243 5.41 12.34 -18.07
CA LEU A 243 6.25 11.16 -18.24
C LEU A 243 6.62 10.51 -16.89
N TYR A 244 6.97 11.33 -15.89
CA TYR A 244 7.13 10.90 -14.49
C TYR A 244 5.89 10.17 -13.97
N ARG A 245 4.70 10.75 -14.13
CA ARG A 245 3.44 10.13 -13.66
C ARG A 245 3.17 8.80 -14.36
N TRP A 246 3.46 8.71 -15.66
CA TRP A 246 3.30 7.49 -16.42
C TRP A 246 4.22 6.38 -15.89
N PHE A 247 5.52 6.67 -15.78
CA PHE A 247 6.51 5.73 -15.23
C PHE A 247 6.18 5.32 -13.79
N TRP A 248 5.78 6.27 -12.94
CA TRP A 248 5.37 5.99 -11.56
C TRP A 248 4.16 5.07 -11.49
N LYS A 249 3.15 5.30 -12.33
CA LYS A 249 1.96 4.45 -12.43
C LYS A 249 2.34 3.03 -12.85
N MET A 250 3.23 2.87 -13.83
CA MET A 250 3.71 1.55 -14.28
C MET A 250 4.49 0.83 -13.18
N ALA A 251 5.42 1.51 -12.50
CA ALA A 251 6.12 0.94 -11.35
C ALA A 251 5.15 0.46 -10.25
N ARG A 252 4.17 1.30 -9.88
CA ARG A 252 3.16 0.98 -8.87
C ARG A 252 2.32 -0.24 -9.27
N ARG A 253 1.88 -0.32 -10.53
CA ARG A 253 1.15 -1.47 -11.08
C ARG A 253 1.97 -2.76 -11.00
N LEU A 254 3.23 -2.74 -11.45
CA LEU A 254 4.11 -3.92 -11.41
C LEU A 254 4.40 -4.39 -9.97
N ARG A 255 4.52 -3.47 -9.00
CA ARG A 255 4.62 -3.81 -7.57
C ARG A 255 3.34 -4.48 -7.05
N ALA A 256 2.18 -4.11 -7.57
CA ALA A 256 0.91 -4.72 -7.22
C ALA A 256 0.77 -6.11 -7.86
N GLU A 257 1.06 -6.26 -9.15
CA GLU A 257 1.10 -7.55 -9.86
C GLU A 257 2.06 -8.53 -9.18
N ARG A 258 3.28 -8.08 -8.82
CA ARG A 258 4.23 -8.88 -8.04
C ARG A 258 3.62 -9.43 -6.76
N ASP A 259 2.97 -8.58 -5.97
CA ASP A 259 2.42 -8.98 -4.67
C ASP A 259 1.21 -9.91 -4.84
N LEU A 260 0.41 -9.75 -5.91
CA LEU A 260 -0.67 -10.67 -6.27
C LEU A 260 -0.15 -12.03 -6.78
N LEU A 261 0.95 -12.06 -7.53
CA LEU A 261 1.59 -13.30 -7.99
C LEU A 261 2.21 -14.08 -6.82
N ARG A 262 2.75 -13.38 -5.82
CA ARG A 262 3.24 -13.99 -4.57
C ARG A 262 2.13 -14.39 -3.62
N LEU A 263 0.91 -13.89 -3.83
CA LEU A 263 -0.20 -14.09 -2.91
C LEU A 263 -0.49 -15.57 -2.62
N PRO A 264 -0.69 -16.47 -3.61
CA PRO A 264 -0.94 -17.89 -3.33
C PRO A 264 0.29 -18.61 -2.76
N LEU A 265 1.51 -18.13 -3.06
CA LEU A 265 2.76 -18.73 -2.57
C LEU A 265 2.93 -18.62 -1.05
N ARG A 266 2.16 -17.75 -0.38
CA ARG A 266 2.24 -17.59 1.09
C ARG A 266 1.92 -18.87 1.87
N TYR A 267 1.19 -19.80 1.27
CA TYR A 267 0.88 -21.10 1.86
C TYR A 267 2.03 -22.11 1.70
N PHE A 268 3.01 -21.82 0.84
CA PHE A 268 4.08 -22.74 0.47
C PHE A 268 5.46 -22.09 0.72
N PRO A 269 5.87 -21.92 1.99
CA PRO A 269 7.10 -21.19 2.33
C PRO A 269 8.39 -21.90 1.88
N GLU A 270 8.35 -23.21 1.70
CA GLU A 270 9.51 -24.00 1.26
C GLU A 270 9.82 -23.75 -0.22
N ALA A 271 11.10 -23.64 -0.55
CA ALA A 271 11.55 -23.50 -1.93
C ALA A 271 11.76 -24.89 -2.57
N GLY A 272 11.07 -25.18 -3.68
CA GLY A 272 11.22 -26.42 -4.43
C GLY A 272 10.39 -26.47 -5.71
N GLY A 273 10.93 -27.02 -6.79
CA GLY A 273 10.13 -27.24 -8.01
C GLY A 273 9.09 -28.35 -7.80
N GLY A 274 7.90 -28.19 -8.38
CA GLY A 274 6.90 -29.28 -8.46
C GLY A 274 5.64 -29.06 -7.63
N GLU A 275 4.90 -30.15 -7.39
CA GLU A 275 3.67 -30.16 -6.61
C GLU A 275 3.94 -29.84 -5.14
N ARG A 276 3.14 -28.95 -4.55
CA ARG A 276 3.24 -28.58 -3.13
C ARG A 276 1.87 -28.58 -2.49
N THR A 277 1.79 -29.05 -1.25
CA THR A 277 0.56 -29.08 -0.45
C THR A 277 0.73 -28.27 0.83
N ALA A 278 -0.33 -27.58 1.25
CA ALA A 278 -0.45 -26.89 2.53
C ALA A 278 -1.83 -27.16 3.15
N LEU A 279 -1.96 -27.02 4.46
CA LEU A 279 -3.24 -27.12 5.15
C LEU A 279 -3.82 -25.71 5.35
N LEU A 280 -5.06 -25.48 4.90
CA LEU A 280 -5.76 -24.22 5.14
C LEU A 280 -6.28 -24.13 6.58
N PRO A 281 -6.56 -22.92 7.09
CA PRO A 281 -7.24 -22.75 8.38
C PRO A 281 -8.62 -23.43 8.48
N THR A 282 -9.23 -23.76 7.35
CA THR A 282 -10.47 -24.56 7.27
C THR A 282 -10.25 -26.06 7.46
N GLY A 283 -9.01 -26.53 7.40
CA GLY A 283 -8.64 -27.95 7.38
C GLY A 283 -8.56 -28.55 5.97
N GLU A 284 -8.86 -27.79 4.93
CA GLU A 284 -8.74 -28.26 3.55
C GLU A 284 -7.27 -28.35 3.11
N ARG A 285 -6.94 -29.37 2.30
CA ARG A 285 -5.63 -29.48 1.66
C ARG A 285 -5.58 -28.56 0.44
N TYR A 286 -4.71 -27.56 0.47
CA TYR A 286 -4.47 -26.62 -0.63
C TYR A 286 -3.24 -27.05 -1.43
N LEU A 287 -3.37 -27.07 -2.75
CA LEU A 287 -2.35 -27.58 -3.65
C LEU A 287 -1.88 -26.51 -4.63
N MET A 288 -0.60 -26.56 -4.95
CA MET A 288 0.03 -25.93 -6.10
C MET A 288 0.54 -27.03 -7.02
N CYS A 289 0.11 -27.07 -8.28
CA CYS A 289 0.59 -28.04 -9.28
C CYS A 289 0.69 -27.41 -10.67
N ARG A 290 1.27 -28.13 -11.63
CA ARG A 290 1.26 -27.71 -13.03
C ARG A 290 -0.11 -27.97 -13.66
N GLU A 291 -0.49 -27.14 -14.62
CA GLU A 291 -1.71 -27.35 -15.42
C GLU A 291 -1.62 -28.69 -16.17
N GLY A 292 -2.74 -29.42 -16.21
CA GLY A 292 -2.80 -30.78 -16.74
C GLY A 292 -2.45 -31.90 -15.74
N ALA A 293 -1.95 -31.58 -14.54
CA ALA A 293 -1.66 -32.59 -13.51
C ALA A 293 -2.93 -33.15 -12.84
N LEU A 294 -3.98 -32.32 -12.69
CA LEU A 294 -5.25 -32.67 -12.06
C LEU A 294 -6.41 -32.06 -12.84
N GLU A 295 -7.58 -32.71 -12.78
CA GLU A 295 -8.83 -32.14 -13.27
C GLU A 295 -9.28 -30.98 -12.36
N VAL A 296 -9.83 -29.93 -12.95
CA VAL A 296 -10.30 -28.73 -12.24
C VAL A 296 -11.82 -28.68 -12.25
N GLN A 297 -12.43 -28.61 -11.08
CA GLN A 297 -13.84 -28.38 -10.88
C GLN A 297 -14.11 -26.88 -10.71
N GLY A 298 -14.85 -26.30 -11.65
CA GLY A 298 -15.13 -24.87 -11.73
C GLY A 298 -14.10 -24.11 -12.58
N GLU A 299 -14.33 -22.81 -12.75
CA GLU A 299 -13.45 -21.96 -13.56
C GLU A 299 -12.38 -21.30 -12.69
N PRO A 300 -11.08 -21.60 -12.89
CA PRO A 300 -10.01 -20.94 -12.17
C PRO A 300 -9.86 -19.49 -12.62
N GLU A 301 -9.73 -18.57 -11.66
CA GLU A 301 -9.41 -17.18 -11.97
C GLU A 301 -8.00 -17.11 -12.57
N THR A 302 -7.84 -16.42 -13.70
CA THR A 302 -6.54 -16.30 -14.36
C THR A 302 -5.82 -15.04 -13.89
N ARG A 303 -4.63 -15.20 -13.31
CA ARG A 303 -3.78 -14.08 -12.85
C ARG A 303 -2.50 -14.02 -13.66
N GLN A 304 -2.35 -12.94 -14.42
CA GLN A 304 -1.24 -12.78 -15.36
C GLN A 304 -0.36 -11.58 -15.00
N CYS A 305 0.90 -11.64 -15.43
CA CYS A 305 1.77 -10.48 -15.49
C CYS A 305 1.46 -9.69 -16.76
N SER A 306 1.17 -8.39 -16.65
CA SER A 306 0.80 -7.55 -17.81
C SER A 306 1.86 -7.49 -18.91
N ARG A 307 3.12 -7.79 -18.58
CA ARG A 307 4.26 -7.77 -19.51
C ARG A 307 4.57 -9.13 -20.13
N HIS A 308 4.09 -10.20 -19.51
CA HIS A 308 4.35 -11.57 -19.92
C HIS A 308 3.05 -12.38 -19.73
N PRO A 309 2.03 -12.14 -20.57
CA PRO A 309 0.74 -12.82 -20.45
C PRO A 309 0.87 -14.32 -20.71
N ASP A 310 1.79 -14.72 -21.60
CA ASP A 310 2.04 -16.11 -21.99
C ASP A 310 3.47 -16.52 -21.62
N ALA A 311 3.71 -16.75 -20.33
CA ALA A 311 5.05 -17.06 -19.82
C ALA A 311 5.38 -18.57 -19.77
N GLY A 312 4.72 -19.38 -20.60
CA GLY A 312 4.93 -20.83 -20.70
C GLY A 312 3.91 -21.66 -19.91
N GLU A 313 4.36 -22.76 -19.29
CA GLU A 313 3.49 -23.68 -18.54
C GLU A 313 2.73 -22.97 -17.41
N SER A 314 1.42 -23.18 -17.34
CA SER A 314 0.62 -22.60 -16.26
C SER A 314 0.70 -23.42 -14.97
N TRP A 315 0.56 -22.71 -13.86
CA TRP A 315 0.45 -23.27 -12.52
C TRP A 315 -0.98 -23.08 -12.02
N LEU A 316 -1.51 -24.13 -11.41
CA LEU A 316 -2.83 -24.18 -10.80
C LEU A 316 -2.72 -24.19 -9.28
N PHE A 317 -3.66 -23.51 -8.63
CA PHE A 317 -3.82 -23.47 -7.19
C PHE A 317 -5.27 -23.76 -6.83
N GLY A 318 -5.52 -24.60 -5.84
CA GLY A 318 -6.89 -24.94 -5.42
C GLY A 318 -6.93 -25.89 -4.23
N ALA A 319 -8.12 -26.08 -3.65
CA ALA A 319 -8.33 -27.12 -2.66
C ALA A 319 -8.44 -28.48 -3.35
N VAL A 320 -7.85 -29.51 -2.76
CA VAL A 320 -7.90 -30.88 -3.27
C VAL A 320 -9.14 -31.57 -2.72
N GLU A 321 -9.90 -32.19 -3.61
CA GLU A 321 -10.94 -33.15 -3.27
C GLU A 321 -10.56 -34.53 -3.81
N GLU A 322 -10.71 -35.55 -2.97
CA GLU A 322 -10.49 -36.94 -3.34
C GLU A 322 -11.85 -37.65 -3.34
N SER A 323 -12.32 -38.05 -4.53
CA SER A 323 -13.56 -38.80 -4.69
C SER A 323 -13.32 -39.99 -5.61
N GLU A 324 -13.74 -41.18 -5.18
CA GLU A 324 -13.62 -42.44 -5.95
C GLU A 324 -12.20 -42.71 -6.49
N GLY A 325 -11.17 -42.32 -5.72
CA GLY A 325 -9.76 -42.49 -6.11
C GLY A 325 -9.23 -41.47 -7.13
N ARG A 326 -10.04 -40.48 -7.53
CA ARG A 326 -9.62 -39.35 -8.36
C ARG A 326 -9.39 -38.11 -7.51
N ARG A 327 -8.30 -37.40 -7.80
CA ARG A 327 -7.98 -36.10 -7.21
C ARG A 327 -8.42 -35.00 -8.17
N THR A 328 -9.23 -34.07 -7.67
CA THR A 328 -9.64 -32.87 -8.41
C THR A 328 -9.28 -31.61 -7.63
N LEU A 329 -9.04 -30.51 -8.35
CA LEU A 329 -8.89 -29.19 -7.77
C LEU A 329 -10.23 -28.48 -7.79
N ARG A 330 -10.63 -27.90 -6.67
CA ARG A 330 -11.85 -27.10 -6.55
C ARG A 330 -11.60 -25.79 -5.83
N ARG A 331 -12.61 -24.92 -5.84
CA ARG A 331 -12.62 -23.68 -5.06
C ARG A 331 -12.52 -24.00 -3.56
N PRO A 332 -11.55 -23.40 -2.83
CA PRO A 332 -11.47 -23.54 -1.37
C PRO A 332 -12.69 -22.94 -0.67
N ALA A 333 -13.02 -23.47 0.51
CA ALA A 333 -14.03 -22.88 1.40
C ALA A 333 -13.49 -21.66 2.16
N ASP A 334 -12.17 -21.56 2.33
CA ASP A 334 -11.53 -20.35 2.86
C ASP A 334 -11.64 -19.20 1.85
N PRO A 335 -12.38 -18.11 2.14
CA PRO A 335 -12.51 -16.98 1.23
C PRO A 335 -11.18 -16.25 0.97
N MET A 336 -10.15 -16.49 1.78
CA MET A 336 -8.83 -15.89 1.55
C MET A 336 -7.96 -16.75 0.61
N ALA A 337 -8.33 -18.01 0.35
CA ALA A 337 -7.65 -18.88 -0.61
C ALA A 337 -8.41 -18.91 -1.96
N GLU A 338 -7.69 -19.05 -3.06
CA GLU A 338 -8.25 -18.86 -4.41
C GLU A 338 -8.08 -20.13 -5.26
N LEU A 339 -9.04 -20.41 -6.13
CA LEU A 339 -8.85 -21.30 -7.28
C LEU A 339 -8.26 -20.47 -8.41
N LEU A 340 -6.97 -20.68 -8.71
CA LEU A 340 -6.20 -19.75 -9.51
C LEU A 340 -5.38 -20.48 -10.59
N ARG A 341 -5.31 -19.87 -11.77
CA ARG A 341 -4.37 -20.20 -12.85
C ARG A 341 -3.40 -19.05 -13.08
N ILE A 342 -2.10 -19.35 -13.06
CA ILE A 342 -1.03 -18.40 -13.39
C ILE A 342 -0.23 -18.96 -14.56
N PRO A 343 -0.24 -18.32 -15.76
CA PRO A 343 0.59 -18.74 -16.88
C PRO A 343 2.06 -18.38 -16.60
N GLY A 344 2.91 -19.38 -16.36
CA GLY A 344 4.31 -19.23 -15.97
C GLY A 344 4.57 -19.40 -14.46
N GLU A 345 5.84 -19.61 -14.10
CA GLU A 345 6.21 -19.83 -12.69
C GLU A 345 6.00 -18.55 -11.85
N PRO A 346 5.14 -18.59 -10.81
CA PRO A 346 4.73 -17.37 -10.08
C PRO A 346 5.88 -16.62 -9.41
N ALA A 347 6.86 -17.35 -8.87
CA ALA A 347 8.04 -16.76 -8.21
C ALA A 347 8.94 -16.02 -9.22
N ALA A 348 9.17 -16.62 -10.39
CA ALA A 348 9.95 -16.03 -11.47
C ALA A 348 9.25 -14.78 -12.04
N LEU A 349 7.94 -14.86 -12.30
CA LEU A 349 7.15 -13.72 -12.74
C LEU A 349 7.18 -12.57 -11.73
N ALA A 350 7.02 -12.86 -10.44
CA ALA A 350 7.12 -11.85 -9.40
C ALA A 350 8.52 -11.18 -9.38
N ALA A 351 9.60 -11.94 -9.57
CA ALA A 351 10.95 -11.38 -9.67
C ALA A 351 11.13 -10.48 -10.91
N LEU A 352 10.53 -10.84 -12.04
CA LEU A 352 10.51 -10.00 -13.25
C LEU A 352 9.74 -8.70 -13.03
N CYS A 353 8.55 -8.76 -12.43
CA CYS A 353 7.78 -7.57 -12.04
C CYS A 353 8.58 -6.66 -11.10
N GLU A 354 9.34 -7.25 -10.18
CA GLU A 354 10.17 -6.49 -9.24
C GLU A 354 11.31 -5.74 -9.95
N ARG A 355 12.05 -6.42 -10.84
CA ARG A 355 13.15 -5.82 -11.60
C ARG A 355 12.65 -4.71 -12.52
N THR A 356 11.57 -4.96 -13.24
CA THR A 356 10.95 -3.98 -14.15
C THR A 356 10.36 -2.79 -13.39
N ALA A 357 9.74 -3.00 -12.23
CA ALA A 357 9.26 -1.91 -11.39
C ALA A 357 10.39 -0.96 -10.96
N ARG A 358 11.57 -1.49 -10.59
CA ARG A 358 12.73 -0.67 -10.20
C ARG A 358 13.21 0.22 -11.34
N TRP A 359 13.27 -0.32 -12.56
CA TRP A 359 13.61 0.49 -13.75
C TRP A 359 12.63 1.64 -13.95
N TYR A 360 11.33 1.39 -13.80
CA TYR A 360 10.31 2.42 -13.88
C TYR A 360 10.40 3.47 -12.75
N GLU A 361 10.75 3.06 -11.53
CA GLU A 361 11.00 3.99 -10.42
C GLU A 361 12.21 4.91 -10.72
N LEU A 362 13.30 4.36 -11.26
CA LEU A 362 14.49 5.13 -11.65
C LEU A 362 14.19 6.10 -12.81
N ALA A 363 13.47 5.64 -13.83
CA ALA A 363 13.06 6.48 -14.95
C ALA A 363 12.15 7.63 -14.50
N ALA A 364 11.21 7.36 -13.60
CA ALA A 364 10.35 8.39 -13.00
C ALA A 364 11.19 9.44 -12.25
N ALA A 365 12.13 9.01 -11.39
CA ALA A 365 13.01 9.90 -10.65
C ALA A 365 13.88 10.77 -11.58
N ALA A 366 14.44 10.17 -12.64
CA ALA A 366 15.23 10.88 -13.64
C ALA A 366 14.41 11.94 -14.38
N CYS A 367 13.18 11.63 -14.79
CA CYS A 367 12.29 12.58 -15.46
C CYS A 367 11.95 13.77 -14.55
N PHE A 368 11.62 13.50 -13.29
CA PHE A 368 11.30 14.55 -12.33
C PHE A 368 12.52 15.46 -12.05
N ALA A 369 13.69 14.88 -11.78
CA ALA A 369 14.92 15.62 -11.50
C ALA A 369 15.35 16.47 -12.71
N THR A 370 15.27 15.90 -13.92
CA THR A 370 15.63 16.60 -15.16
C THR A 370 14.67 17.76 -15.43
N GLY A 371 13.36 17.53 -15.27
CA GLY A 371 12.36 18.58 -15.48
C GLY A 371 12.47 19.72 -14.48
N LEU A 372 12.71 19.39 -13.21
CA LEU A 372 12.96 20.40 -12.18
C LEU A 372 14.24 21.19 -12.47
N GLY A 373 15.34 20.50 -12.83
CA GLY A 373 16.62 21.14 -13.15
C GLY A 373 16.55 22.09 -14.35
N ILE A 374 15.92 21.67 -15.45
CA ILE A 374 15.72 22.51 -16.64
C ILE A 374 14.91 23.75 -16.27
N ASN A 375 13.81 23.58 -15.53
CA ASN A 375 12.93 24.69 -15.19
C ASN A 375 13.59 25.68 -14.22
N LEU A 376 14.33 25.21 -13.22
CA LEU A 376 15.10 26.07 -12.33
C LEU A 376 16.18 26.86 -13.09
N PHE A 377 16.82 26.24 -14.08
CA PHE A 377 17.78 26.92 -14.95
C PHE A 377 17.11 27.99 -15.82
N VAL A 378 15.95 27.69 -16.40
CA VAL A 378 15.14 28.67 -17.16
C VAL A 378 14.73 29.84 -16.27
N VAL A 379 14.23 29.58 -15.06
CA VAL A 379 13.89 30.64 -14.09
C VAL A 379 15.10 31.52 -13.80
N LEU A 380 16.26 30.91 -13.55
CA LEU A 380 17.50 31.65 -13.29
C LEU A 380 17.87 32.56 -14.48
N LEU A 381 17.80 32.05 -15.72
CA LEU A 381 18.09 32.84 -16.92
C LEU A 381 17.10 34.01 -17.10
N LEU A 382 15.81 33.78 -16.85
CA LEU A 382 14.80 34.83 -16.94
C LEU A 382 15.04 35.91 -15.88
N LEU A 383 15.31 35.51 -14.64
CA LEU A 383 15.63 36.44 -13.56
C LEU A 383 16.90 37.24 -13.86
N ALA A 384 17.94 36.60 -14.41
CA ALA A 384 19.18 37.27 -14.80
C ALA A 384 18.99 38.30 -15.93
N ARG A 385 18.01 38.11 -16.82
CA ARG A 385 17.69 39.09 -17.88
C ARG A 385 16.75 40.20 -17.43
N LEU A 386 15.94 39.97 -16.41
CA LEU A 386 14.96 40.95 -15.92
C LEU A 386 15.54 41.86 -14.84
N LEU A 387 16.50 41.37 -14.06
CA LEU A 387 17.07 42.06 -12.89
C LEU A 387 18.56 42.42 -13.06
N GLY A 388 19.21 41.91 -14.10
CA GLY A 388 20.56 42.30 -14.53
C GLY A 388 20.48 43.09 -15.82
#